data_AF-A0A699UC72-F1
#
_entry.id   AF-A0A699UC72-F1
#
_cell.length_a   1.000
_cell.length_b   1.000
_cell.length_c   1.000
_cell.angle_alpha   90.00
_cell.angle_beta   90.00
_cell.angle_gamma   90.00
#
_symmetry.space_group_name_H-M   'P 1'
#
loop_
_entity.id
_entity.type
_entity.pdbx_description
1 polymer ?
#
loop_
_entity_poly.entity_id
_entity_poly.type
_entity_poly.pdbx_seq_one_letter_code
_entity_poly.pdbx_strand_id
1 'polypeptide(L)'
;MTGNLKLLINFVEMFLGTVKFGNDQIAPILGYGDMVQGVVTIKKVYYVEGLNHNLFSVGQFCDADFEVAFRKSTCYIRDLKGNDPLTGSRGTDLYSIKLQDTNSPNPICLMAKATSSQAYGIVVSLI
;
A
#
# COMPACT_ATOMS: atom_id res chain seq x y z
N MET A 1 -0.71 -0.37 -4.42
CA MET A 1 -0.64 0.64 -5.48
C MET A 1 0.46 1.64 -5.16
N THR A 2 1.18 2.12 -6.16
CA THR A 2 2.22 3.13 -6.04
C THR A 2 2.12 4.12 -7.19
N GLY A 3 2.42 5.40 -6.96
CA GLY A 3 2.67 6.36 -8.04
C GLY A 3 4.14 6.63 -8.30
N ASN A 4 5.05 5.86 -7.67
CA ASN A 4 6.47 5.93 -7.94
C ASN A 4 6.91 4.68 -8.70
N LEU A 5 7.00 4.80 -10.03
CA LEU A 5 7.44 3.71 -10.91
C LEU A 5 8.83 3.16 -10.56
N LYS A 6 9.71 3.99 -9.99
CA LYS A 6 11.08 3.59 -9.62
C LYS A 6 11.12 2.55 -8.49
N LEU A 7 10.04 2.42 -7.71
CA LEU A 7 9.94 1.41 -6.66
C LEU A 7 9.59 0.02 -7.20
N LEU A 8 9.18 -0.08 -8.47
CA LEU A 8 8.74 -1.32 -9.08
C LEU A 8 9.86 -1.97 -9.87
N ILE A 9 10.04 -3.27 -9.63
CA ILE A 9 10.84 -4.18 -10.45
C ILE A 9 9.89 -5.11 -11.23
N ASN A 10 10.39 -5.76 -12.28
CA ASN A 10 9.58 -6.64 -13.14
C ASN A 10 8.32 -5.95 -13.67
N PHE A 11 8.40 -4.65 -13.96
CA PHE A 11 7.24 -3.86 -14.35
C PHE A 11 6.69 -4.31 -15.71
N VAL A 12 5.39 -4.54 -15.74
CA VAL A 12 4.63 -4.82 -16.96
C VAL A 12 3.69 -3.65 -17.20
N GLU A 13 3.97 -2.90 -18.27
CA GLU A 13 3.14 -1.80 -18.71
C GLU A 13 1.87 -2.32 -19.40
N MET A 14 0.71 -1.97 -18.84
CA MET A 14 -0.59 -2.28 -19.42
C MET A 14 -1.69 -1.46 -18.76
N PHE A 15 -2.67 -1.01 -19.55
CA PHE A 15 -3.84 -0.36 -18.99
C PHE A 15 -4.76 -1.38 -18.31
N LEU A 16 -4.96 -1.22 -16.99
CA LEU A 16 -5.76 -2.13 -16.17
C LEU A 16 -7.09 -1.54 -15.70
N GLY A 17 -7.34 -0.27 -15.99
CA GLY A 17 -8.53 0.46 -15.54
C GLY A 17 -8.17 1.79 -14.91
N THR A 18 -9.06 2.32 -14.08
CA THR A 18 -8.90 3.61 -13.42
C THR A 18 -9.20 3.52 -11.93
N VAL A 19 -8.61 4.42 -11.15
CA VAL A 19 -8.96 4.65 -9.75
C VAL A 19 -9.56 6.03 -9.59
N LYS A 20 -10.52 6.16 -8.67
CA LYS A 20 -11.09 7.45 -8.26
C LYS A 20 -10.56 7.82 -6.88
N PHE A 21 -9.89 8.96 -6.79
CA PHE A 21 -9.38 9.51 -5.54
C PHE A 21 -10.52 10.10 -4.69
N GLY A 22 -10.28 10.30 -3.39
CA GLY A 22 -11.26 10.91 -2.49
C GLY A 22 -11.64 12.35 -2.85
N ASN A 23 -10.84 13.04 -3.68
CA ASN A 23 -11.11 14.38 -4.21
C ASN A 23 -11.80 14.37 -5.59
N ASP A 24 -12.46 13.26 -5.94
CA ASP A 24 -13.13 13.01 -7.22
C ASP A 24 -12.26 12.93 -8.48
N GLN A 25 -10.95 13.17 -8.37
CA GLN A 25 -10.03 12.98 -9.50
C GLN A 25 -9.94 11.50 -9.89
N ILE A 26 -9.72 11.24 -11.19
CA ILE A 26 -9.58 9.89 -11.74
C ILE A 26 -8.18 9.76 -12.33
N ALA A 27 -7.49 8.67 -12.01
CA ALA A 27 -6.19 8.32 -12.59
C ALA A 27 -6.19 6.94 -13.23
N PRO A 28 -5.41 6.74 -14.31
CA PRO A 28 -5.24 5.43 -14.92
C PRO A 28 -4.32 4.54 -14.09
N ILE A 29 -4.62 3.24 -14.10
CA ILE A 29 -3.71 2.18 -13.67
C ILE A 29 -2.93 1.73 -14.91
N LEU A 30 -1.63 2.04 -14.95
CA LEU A 30 -0.80 1.89 -16.15
C LEU A 30 0.07 0.62 -16.15
N GLY A 31 -0.03 -0.21 -15.11
CA GLY A 31 0.62 -1.51 -15.09
C GLY A 31 0.78 -2.05 -13.68
N TYR A 32 1.62 -3.07 -13.54
CA TYR A 32 2.01 -3.61 -12.25
C TYR A 32 3.46 -4.06 -12.26
N GLY A 33 4.06 -4.09 -11.08
CA GLY A 33 5.38 -4.70 -10.85
C GLY A 33 5.46 -5.24 -9.44
N ASP A 34 6.60 -5.79 -9.09
CA ASP A 34 6.88 -6.21 -7.72
C ASP A 34 7.65 -5.10 -6.99
N MET A 35 7.41 -4.94 -5.70
CA MET A 35 8.19 -4.05 -4.85
C MET A 35 9.00 -4.86 -3.85
N VAL A 36 10.29 -4.53 -3.71
CA VAL A 36 11.19 -5.17 -2.75
C VAL A 36 11.65 -4.14 -1.74
N GLN A 37 11.48 -4.45 -0.46
CA GLN A 37 11.96 -3.65 0.66
C GLN A 37 12.65 -4.56 1.67
N GLY A 38 13.99 -4.57 1.62
CA GLY A 38 14.79 -5.50 2.43
C GLY A 38 14.42 -6.95 2.12
N VAL A 39 13.93 -7.69 3.12
CA VAL A 39 13.48 -9.09 2.98
C VAL A 39 12.02 -9.24 2.54
N VAL A 40 11.26 -8.14 2.48
CA VAL A 40 9.84 -8.15 2.11
C VAL A 40 9.72 -7.94 0.61
N THR A 41 9.00 -8.85 -0.06
CA THR A 41 8.61 -8.69 -1.47
C THR A 41 7.09 -8.65 -1.56
N ILE A 42 6.56 -7.56 -2.11
CA ILE A 42 5.13 -7.41 -2.37
C ILE A 42 4.92 -7.57 -3.86
N LYS A 43 4.20 -8.63 -4.26
CA LYS A 43 3.95 -8.94 -5.66
C LYS A 43 2.76 -8.16 -6.23
N LYS A 44 2.79 -7.91 -7.54
CA LYS A 44 1.67 -7.30 -8.29
C LYS A 44 1.17 -5.97 -7.69
N VAL A 45 2.10 -5.08 -7.39
CA VAL A 45 1.80 -3.70 -6.98
C VAL A 45 1.42 -2.89 -8.22
N TYR A 46 0.17 -2.41 -8.27
CA TYR A 46 -0.29 -1.59 -9.39
C TYR A 46 0.36 -0.20 -9.39
N TYR A 47 0.77 0.26 -10.57
CA TYR A 47 1.23 1.62 -10.81
C TYR A 47 0.05 2.51 -11.20
N VAL A 48 -0.13 3.61 -10.48
CA VAL A 48 -1.18 4.60 -10.70
C VAL A 48 -0.53 5.96 -10.92
N GLU A 49 -0.74 6.55 -12.09
CA GLU A 49 -0.21 7.87 -12.40
C GLU A 49 -0.80 8.94 -11.46
N GLY A 50 0.04 9.80 -10.90
CA GLY A 50 -0.40 10.87 -9.99
C GLY A 50 -0.73 10.42 -8.56
N LEU A 51 -0.50 9.15 -8.20
CA LEU A 51 -0.67 8.68 -6.83
C LEU A 51 0.52 9.11 -5.95
N ASN A 52 0.30 10.05 -5.03
CA ASN A 52 1.38 10.62 -4.21
C ASN A 52 1.88 9.71 -3.07
N HIS A 53 1.06 8.74 -2.63
CA HIS A 53 1.38 7.83 -1.51
C HIS A 53 1.18 6.37 -1.89
N ASN A 54 2.01 5.51 -1.34
CA ASN A 54 1.90 4.08 -1.59
C ASN A 54 0.81 3.45 -0.72
N LEU A 55 0.02 2.56 -1.27
CA LEU A 55 -1.10 1.95 -0.57
C LEU A 55 -0.98 0.44 -0.70
N PHE A 56 -0.77 -0.25 0.42
CA PHE A 56 -0.72 -1.71 0.43
C PHE A 56 -1.91 -2.24 1.22
N SER A 57 -2.54 -3.28 0.66
CA SER A 57 -3.60 -3.98 1.38
C SER A 57 -2.99 -4.89 2.43
N VAL A 58 -3.62 -4.98 3.61
CA VAL A 58 -3.27 -5.99 4.63
C VAL A 58 -3.26 -7.38 4.02
N GLY A 59 -4.23 -7.68 3.16
CA GLY A 59 -4.33 -8.97 2.48
C GLY A 59 -3.09 -9.30 1.65
N GLN A 60 -2.44 -8.31 1.02
CA GLN A 60 -1.22 -8.56 0.25
C GLN A 60 -0.04 -9.00 1.12
N PHE A 61 0.01 -8.54 2.37
CA PHE A 61 1.00 -9.02 3.33
C PHE A 61 0.67 -10.43 3.81
N CYS A 62 -0.61 -10.69 4.10
CA CYS A 62 -1.07 -12.02 4.52
C CYS A 62 -0.86 -13.08 3.43
N ASP A 63 -1.14 -12.76 2.16
CA ASP A 63 -0.90 -13.64 1.01
C ASP A 63 0.60 -13.91 0.78
N ALA A 64 1.47 -13.08 1.35
CA ALA A 64 2.92 -13.23 1.33
C ALA A 64 3.47 -13.82 2.64
N ASP A 65 2.62 -14.49 3.42
CA ASP A 65 2.95 -15.16 4.69
C ASP A 65 3.44 -14.23 5.81
N PHE A 66 3.11 -12.94 5.74
CA PHE A 66 3.37 -11.99 6.82
C PHE A 66 2.14 -11.79 7.72
N GLU A 67 2.38 -11.75 9.04
CA GLU A 67 1.40 -11.29 10.02
C GLU A 67 1.42 -9.76 10.07
N VAL A 68 0.24 -9.12 10.09
CA VAL A 68 0.12 -7.67 10.31
C VAL A 68 -0.53 -7.44 11.67
N ALA A 69 0.24 -6.90 12.62
CA ALA A 69 -0.21 -6.65 13.98
C ALA A 69 -0.32 -5.14 14.25
N PHE A 70 -1.48 -4.68 14.71
CA PHE A 70 -1.69 -3.29 15.14
C PHE A 70 -1.70 -3.18 16.65
N ARG A 71 -0.96 -2.22 17.19
CA ARG A 71 -0.94 -1.82 18.60
C ARG A 71 -1.24 -0.33 18.71
N LYS A 72 -1.55 0.15 19.92
CA LYS A 72 -2.00 1.53 20.19
C LYS A 72 -1.25 2.62 19.41
N SER A 73 0.08 2.52 19.29
CA SER A 73 0.96 3.50 18.65
C SER A 73 1.85 2.93 17.54
N THR A 74 1.80 1.62 17.28
CA THR A 74 2.72 0.95 16.35
C THR A 74 2.01 -0.13 15.54
N CYS A 75 2.49 -0.40 14.34
CA CYS A 75 2.15 -1.63 13.61
C CYS A 75 3.41 -2.39 13.23
N TYR A 76 3.27 -3.71 13.09
CA TYR A 76 4.34 -4.62 12.73
C TYR A 76 3.89 -5.46 11.55
N ILE A 77 4.78 -5.62 10.58
CA ILE A 77 4.67 -6.67 9.57
C ILE A 77 5.72 -7.69 9.95
N ARG A 78 5.28 -8.87 10.35
CA ARG A 78 6.08 -9.91 10.97
C ARG A 78 6.18 -11.13 10.08
N ASP A 79 7.40 -11.66 9.94
CA ASP A 79 7.63 -12.90 9.20
C ASP A 79 7.29 -14.15 10.03
N LEU A 80 7.26 -15.31 9.38
CA LEU A 80 7.01 -16.60 10.04
C LEU A 80 8.03 -16.97 11.14
N LYS A 81 9.19 -16.31 11.16
CA LYS A 81 10.24 -16.52 12.17
C LYS A 81 10.09 -15.58 13.38
N GLY A 82 9.12 -14.67 13.34
CA GLY A 82 8.88 -13.69 14.39
C GLY A 82 9.74 -12.43 14.29
N ASN A 83 10.46 -12.21 13.19
CA ASN A 83 11.14 -10.94 12.94
C ASN A 83 10.13 -9.90 12.43
N ASP A 84 10.36 -8.64 12.74
CA ASP A 84 9.50 -7.52 12.31
C ASP A 84 10.22 -6.70 11.20
N PRO A 85 10.34 -7.21 9.95
CA PRO A 85 11.10 -6.56 8.89
C PRO A 85 10.58 -5.17 8.51
N LEU A 86 9.31 -4.88 8.77
CA LEU A 86 8.75 -3.54 8.65
C LEU A 86 8.02 -3.18 9.94
N THR A 87 8.26 -1.98 10.43
CA THR A 87 7.56 -1.39 11.56
C THR A 87 6.96 -0.06 11.13
N GLY A 88 5.75 0.20 11.57
CA GLY A 88 5.07 1.47 11.36
C GLY A 88 4.70 2.14 12.67
N SER A 89 4.49 3.44 12.57
CA SER A 89 4.01 4.29 13.65
C SER A 89 2.59 4.74 13.37
N ARG A 90 1.78 4.86 14.41
CA ARG A 90 0.46 5.48 14.32
C ARG A 90 0.61 7.01 14.39
N GLY A 91 0.08 7.69 13.38
CA GLY A 91 -0.25 9.12 13.45
C GLY A 91 -1.60 9.34 14.14
N THR A 92 -2.37 10.33 13.70
CA THR A 92 -3.71 10.61 14.24
C THR A 92 -4.64 9.39 14.04
N ASP A 93 -4.94 9.08 12.77
CA ASP A 93 -5.92 8.05 12.41
C ASP A 93 -5.33 6.94 11.51
N LEU A 94 -4.06 7.05 11.14
CA LEU A 94 -3.40 6.16 10.19
C LEU A 94 -2.13 5.55 10.78
N TYR A 95 -1.80 4.33 10.33
CA TYR A 95 -0.51 3.70 10.58
C TYR A 95 0.33 3.83 9.32
N SER A 96 1.55 4.34 9.46
CA SER A 96 2.48 4.53 8.35
C SER A 96 3.74 3.73 8.58
N ILE A 97 4.19 2.99 7.56
CA ILE A 97 5.48 2.32 7.55
C ILE A 97 6.43 3.15 6.71
N LYS A 98 7.65 3.37 7.21
CA LYS A 98 8.68 4.04 6.41
C LYS A 98 9.29 3.02 5.47
N LEU A 99 9.03 3.17 4.18
CA LEU A 99 9.82 2.54 3.13
C LEU A 99 11.09 3.38 2.91
N GLN A 100 12.14 2.79 2.34
CA GLN A 100 13.46 3.42 2.29
C GLN A 100 13.50 4.70 1.43
N ASP A 101 12.42 5.08 0.75
CA ASP A 101 12.48 6.15 -0.24
C ASP A 101 11.16 6.92 -0.48
N THR A 102 10.50 7.41 0.59
CA THR A 102 9.34 8.29 0.42
C THR A 102 9.34 9.47 1.42
N ASN A 103 9.76 10.65 0.93
CA ASN A 103 9.42 11.94 1.53
C ASN A 103 8.13 12.45 0.87
N SER A 104 6.99 12.39 1.55
CA SER A 104 5.75 13.04 1.11
C SER A 104 5.00 13.64 2.32
N PRO A 105 4.72 14.97 2.32
CA PRO A 105 4.21 15.65 3.51
C PRO A 105 2.68 15.60 3.70
N ASN A 106 1.86 15.17 2.73
CA ASN A 106 0.39 15.32 2.79
C ASN A 106 -0.40 14.10 2.28
N PRO A 107 -1.04 13.30 3.15
CA PRO A 107 -1.75 12.08 2.74
C PRO A 107 -2.98 12.39 1.88
N ILE A 108 -3.10 11.72 0.73
CA ILE A 108 -4.31 11.68 -0.09
C ILE A 108 -4.95 10.30 0.04
N CYS A 109 -6.22 10.25 0.45
CA CYS A 109 -6.95 9.00 0.63
C CYS A 109 -7.63 8.54 -0.66
N LEU A 110 -7.63 7.23 -0.91
CA LEU A 110 -8.45 6.60 -1.93
C LEU A 110 -9.85 6.31 -1.41
N MET A 111 -10.85 6.50 -2.27
CA MET A 111 -12.22 6.13 -1.98
C MET A 111 -12.55 4.82 -2.70
N ALA A 112 -12.80 3.75 -1.95
CA ALA A 112 -13.37 2.52 -2.49
C ALA A 112 -14.88 2.52 -2.23
N LYS A 113 -15.69 2.42 -3.28
CA LYS A 113 -17.13 2.20 -3.15
C LYS A 113 -17.39 0.69 -3.10
N ALA A 114 -17.69 0.16 -1.91
CA ALA A 114 -18.11 -1.23 -1.78
C ALA A 114 -19.52 -1.40 -2.40
N THR A 115 -19.68 -2.39 -3.27
CA THR A 115 -21.02 -2.91 -3.59
C THR A 115 -21.58 -3.57 -2.34
N SER A 116 -22.86 -3.34 -2.07
CA SER A 116 -23.51 -3.62 -0.79
C SER A 116 -23.45 -5.10 -0.37
N SER A 117 -22.48 -5.46 0.45
CA SER A 117 -22.63 -6.35 1.61
C SER A 117 -21.48 -6.06 2.57
N GLN A 118 -21.80 -5.39 3.67
CA GLN A 118 -21.00 -5.10 4.87
C GLN A 118 -19.62 -5.78 4.93
N ALA A 119 -18.61 -5.16 4.32
CA ALA A 119 -17.22 -5.46 4.58
C ALA A 119 -16.46 -4.13 4.63
N TYR A 120 -16.10 -3.71 5.83
CA TYR A 120 -15.18 -2.59 6.03
C TYR A 120 -13.77 -3.11 5.73
N GLY A 121 -13.24 -2.78 4.56
CA GLY A 121 -11.83 -3.02 4.26
C GLY A 121 -10.97 -2.06 5.09
N ILE A 122 -10.05 -2.59 5.90
CA ILE A 122 -8.97 -1.78 6.47
C ILE A 122 -8.04 -1.42 5.31
N VAL A 123 -8.21 -0.22 4.75
CA VAL A 123 -7.20 0.36 3.87
C VAL A 123 -6.11 0.91 4.77
N VAL A 124 -5.01 0.18 4.90
CA VAL A 124 -3.81 0.73 5.53
C VAL A 124 -3.20 1.68 4.51
N SER A 125 -3.51 2.96 4.67
CA SER A 125 -2.81 4.00 3.92
C SER A 125 -1.41 4.14 4.51
N LEU A 126 -0.40 3.66 3.78
CA LEU A 126 0.99 3.77 4.16
C LEU A 126 1.51 5.08 3.60
N ILE A 127 1.46 6.12 4.43
CA ILE A 127 1.92 7.47 4.06
C ILE A 127 3.38 7.42 3.62
#